data_AF-A0A7C2WH63-F1
#
_entry.id   AF-A0A7C2WH63-F1
#
_cell.length_a   1.000
_cell.length_b   1.000
_cell.length_c   1.000
_cell.angle_alpha   90.00
_cell.angle_beta   90.00
_cell.angle_gamma   90.00
#
_symmetry.space_group_name_H-M   'P 1'
#
loop_
_entity.id
_entity.type
_entity.pdbx_description
1 polymer ?
#
loop_
_entity_poly.entity_id
_entity_poly.type
_entity_poly.pdbx_seq_one_letter_code
_entity_poly.pdbx_strand_id
1 'polypeptide(L)' 'MELDEILVKALKDPPTPEETLLLLRKTRNYDECLKLFKAASKVREDEVGYAFKFDGFIWPVTPCTTSPPCRYCGRSAGLW' A
#
# COMPACT_ATOMS: atom_id res chain seq x y z
N MET A 1 11.31 -6.47 18.55
CA MET A 1 11.95 -6.03 17.30
C MET A 1 11.75 -4.56 17.16
N GLU A 2 12.82 -3.84 16.88
CA GLU A 2 12.78 -2.41 16.62
C GLU A 2 12.44 -2.13 15.16
N LEU A 3 11.92 -0.92 14.90
CA LEU A 3 11.49 -0.51 13.56
C LEU A 3 12.63 -0.67 12.56
N ASP A 4 13.82 -0.20 12.91
CA ASP A 4 14.99 -0.25 12.03
C ASP A 4 15.39 -1.69 11.68
N GLU A 5 15.22 -2.65 12.60
CA GLU A 5 15.49 -4.08 12.35
C GLU A 5 14.51 -4.64 11.32
N ILE A 6 13.23 -4.32 11.45
CA ILE A 6 12.19 -4.76 10.51
C ILE A 6 12.46 -4.15 9.13
N LEU A 7 12.82 -2.87 9.05
CA LEU A 7 13.10 -2.18 7.79
C LEU A 7 14.33 -2.77 7.08
N VAL A 8 15.40 -3.11 7.82
CA VAL A 8 16.59 -3.75 7.23
C VAL A 8 16.27 -5.14 6.70
N LYS A 9 15.52 -5.94 7.46
CA LYS A 9 15.07 -7.27 7.00
C LYS A 9 14.19 -7.14 5.74
N ALA A 10 13.28 -6.17 5.73
CA ALA A 10 12.34 -5.93 4.63
C ALA A 10 13.00 -5.57 3.30
N LEU A 11 14.30 -5.22 3.28
CA LEU A 11 15.05 -5.01 2.04
C LEU A 11 15.25 -6.29 1.23
N LYS A 12 15.12 -7.47 1.85
CA LYS A 12 15.35 -8.78 1.21
C LYS A 12 14.19 -9.74 1.39
N ASP A 13 13.58 -9.73 2.57
CA ASP A 13 12.54 -10.68 2.94
C ASP A 13 11.24 -9.95 3.29
N PRO A 14 10.07 -10.37 2.77
CA PRO A 14 8.79 -9.76 3.12
C PRO A 14 8.53 -9.79 4.64
N PRO A 15 8.00 -8.69 5.22
CA PRO A 15 7.63 -8.68 6.64
C PRO A 15 6.46 -9.63 6.92
N THR A 16 6.44 -10.25 8.09
CA THR A 16 5.28 -11.05 8.56
C THR A 16 4.07 -10.16 8.87
N PRO A 17 2.86 -10.72 9.07
CA PRO A 17 1.70 -9.94 9.51
C PRO A 17 1.95 -9.17 10.83
N GLU A 18 2.67 -9.77 11.78
CA GLU A 18 3.01 -9.16 13.07
C GLU A 18 4.01 -8.02 12.89
N GLU A 19 5.04 -8.22 12.07
CA GLU A 19 6.01 -7.18 11.71
C GLU A 19 5.33 -6.03 10.95
N THR A 20 4.40 -6.33 10.05
CA THR A 20 3.61 -5.35 9.31
C THR A 20 2.73 -4.51 10.25
N LEU A 21 2.08 -5.15 11.23
CA LEU A 21 1.32 -4.43 12.25
C LEU A 21 2.22 -3.50 13.08
N LEU A 22 3.44 -3.93 13.39
CA LEU A 22 4.42 -3.10 14.09
C LEU A 22 4.89 -1.92 13.24
N LEU A 23 5.14 -2.10 11.93
CA LEU A 23 5.44 -1.00 11.01
C LEU A 23 4.35 0.07 11.08
N LEU A 24 3.08 -0.31 10.87
CA LEU A 24 1.93 0.61 10.91
C LEU A 24 1.78 1.34 12.26
N ARG A 25 2.17 0.70 13.36
CA ARG A 25 2.10 1.30 14.69
C ARG A 25 3.27 2.23 15.00
N LYS A 26 4.48 1.90 14.53
CA LYS A 26 5.71 2.65 14.83
C LYS A 26 5.96 3.81 13.86
N THR A 27 5.41 3.80 12.64
CA THR A 27 5.60 4.86 11.64
C THR A 27 4.49 5.91 11.72
N ARG A 28 4.40 6.63 12.84
CA ARG A 28 3.34 7.64 13.08
C ARG A 28 3.81 9.09 13.04
N ASN A 29 5.13 9.31 13.05
CA ASN A 29 5.72 10.62 12.91
C ASN A 29 6.47 10.73 11.56
N TYR A 30 6.83 11.95 11.20
CA TYR A 30 7.48 12.25 9.94
C TYR A 30 8.75 11.43 9.70
N ASP A 31 9.65 11.36 10.69
CA ASP A 31 10.95 10.71 10.54
C ASP A 31 10.80 9.20 10.32
N GLU A 32 9.94 8.54 11.09
CA GLU A 32 9.71 7.10 10.96
C GLU A 32 8.96 6.75 9.67
N CYS A 33 8.01 7.60 9.24
CA CYS A 33 7.41 7.47 7.91
C CYS A 33 8.45 7.58 6.80
N LEU A 34 9.37 8.54 6.90
CA LEU A 34 10.42 8.73 5.90
C LEU A 34 11.35 7.51 5.83
N LYS A 35 11.71 6.88 6.96
CA LYS A 35 12.47 5.63 6.96
C LYS A 35 11.73 4.51 6.23
N LEU A 36 10.44 4.33 6.52
CA LEU A 36 9.60 3.33 5.83
C LEU A 36 9.57 3.58 4.32
N PHE A 37 9.34 4.81 3.89
CA PHE A 37 9.27 5.14 2.47
C PHE A 37 10.61 4.94 1.76
N LYS A 38 11.74 5.24 2.42
CA LYS A 38 13.08 4.96 1.87
C LYS A 38 13.31 3.46 1.68
N ALA A 39 12.97 2.65 2.69
CA ALA A 39 13.10 1.19 2.59
C ALA A 39 12.21 0.63 1.47
N ALA A 40 10.94 1.01 1.42
CA ALA A 40 10.01 0.58 0.37
C ALA A 40 10.45 1.04 -1.03
N SER A 41 10.99 2.26 -1.15
CA SER A 41 11.55 2.76 -2.41
C SER A 41 12.75 1.96 -2.86
N LYS A 42 13.61 1.53 -1.93
CA LYS A 42 14.77 0.69 -2.23
C LYS A 42 14.33 -0.69 -2.72
N VAL A 43 13.37 -1.33 -2.06
CA VAL A 43 12.79 -2.61 -2.54
C VAL A 43 12.22 -2.45 -3.95
N ARG A 44 11.44 -1.39 -4.21
CA ARG A 44 10.93 -1.11 -5.57
C ARG A 44 12.08 -0.98 -6.58
N GLU A 45 13.11 -0.21 -6.25
CA GLU A 45 14.27 -0.01 -7.13
C GLU A 45 14.98 -1.33 -7.44
N ASP A 46 15.21 -2.17 -6.44
CA ASP A 46 15.91 -3.45 -6.60
C ASP A 46 15.10 -4.47 -7.41
N GLU A 47 13.77 -4.51 -7.20
CA GLU A 47 12.91 -5.53 -7.81
C GLU A 47 12.38 -5.13 -9.19
N VAL A 48 12.04 -3.85 -9.40
CA VAL A 48 11.38 -3.39 -10.64
C VAL A 48 12.09 -2.21 -11.32
N GLY A 49 13.16 -1.70 -10.72
CA GLY A 49 13.92 -0.56 -11.25
C GLY A 49 13.11 0.73 -11.29
N TYR A 50 13.46 1.60 -12.23
CA TYR A 50 12.83 2.91 -12.41
C TYR A 50 11.72 2.92 -13.46
N ALA A 51 11.19 1.75 -13.84
CA ALA A 51 10.12 1.67 -14.80
C ALA A 51 8.81 2.23 -14.23
N PHE A 52 8.14 3.08 -15.00
CA PHE A 52 6.74 3.46 -14.78
C PHE A 52 5.87 2.73 -15.79
N LYS A 53 4.87 1.99 -15.28
CA LYS A 53 3.91 1.26 -16.11
C LYS A 53 2.65 2.11 -16.26
N PHE A 54 2.24 2.35 -17.51
CA PHE A 54 0.95 2.99 -17.79
C PHE A 54 -0.14 1.93 -17.78
N ASP A 55 -1.20 2.19 -17.03
CA ASP A 55 -2.39 1.34 -16.99
C ASP A 55 -3.60 2.16 -17.45
N GLY A 56 -4.40 1.56 -18.33
CA GLY A 56 -5.58 2.16 -18.92
C GLY A 56 -6.83 1.52 -18.33
N PHE A 57 -7.72 2.32 -17.77
CA PHE A 57 -8.94 1.82 -17.15
C PHE A 57 -10.18 2.43 -17.79
N ILE A 58 -11.14 1.58 -18.18
CA ILE A 58 -12.46 1.98 -18.67
C ILE A 58 -13.48 1.61 -17.61
N TRP A 59 -14.20 2.61 -17.11
CA TRP A 59 -15.21 2.41 -16.08
C TRP A 59 -16.40 1.57 -16.63
N PRO A 60 -16.90 0.57 -15.87
CA PRO A 60 -18.04 -0.22 -16.32
C PRO A 60 -19.33 0.60 -16.36
N VAL A 61 -20.08 0.48 -17.45
CA VAL A 61 -21.38 1.16 -17.65
C VAL A 61 -22.56 0.42 -17.02
N THR A 62 -22.34 -0.79 -16.51
CA THR A 62 -23.41 -1.59 -15.90
C THR A 62 -23.73 -1.12 -14.48
N PRO A 63 -25.01 -1.17 -14.06
CA PRO A 63 -25.39 -0.86 -12.68
C PRO A 63 -24.64 -1.74 -11.65
N CYS A 64 -24.34 -1.17 -10.48
CA CYS A 64 -23.79 -1.93 -9.37
C CYS A 64 -24.87 -2.84 -8.76
N THR A 65 -24.55 -4.12 -8.56
CA THR A 65 -25.48 -5.11 -7.98
C THR A 65 -25.09 -5.56 -6.58
N THR A 66 -24.02 -5.01 -6.00
CA THR A 66 -23.56 -5.34 -4.64
C THR A 66 -24.60 -4.94 -3.59
N SER A 67 -25.01 -5.90 -2.76
CA SER A 67 -25.95 -5.70 -1.66
C SER A 67 -25.43 -6.35 -0.37
N PRO A 68 -25.28 -5.61 0.75
CA PRO A 68 -25.57 -4.18 0.89
C PRO A 68 -24.58 -3.30 0.10
N PRO A 69 -24.95 -2.06 -0.26
CA PRO A 69 -24.07 -1.17 -1.03
C PRO A 69 -22.80 -0.83 -0.25
N CYS A 70 -21.68 -0.73 -0.96
CA CYS A 70 -20.41 -0.29 -0.39
C CYS A 70 -20.51 1.16 0.09
N ARG A 71 -20.14 1.43 1.35
CA ARG A 71 -20.28 2.79 1.94
C ARG A 71 -19.32 3.83 1.37
N TYR A 72 -18.25 3.39 0.72
CA TYR A 72 -17.15 4.24 0.25
C TYR A 72 -17.05 4.31 -1.29
N CYS A 73 -17.90 3.58 -2.02
CA CYS A 73 -17.81 3.50 -3.47
C CYS A 73 -18.83 4.43 -4.13
N GLY A 74 -18.38 5.36 -4.99
CA GLY A 74 -19.26 6.24 -5.74
C GLY A 74 -20.25 5.49 -6.64
N ARG A 75 -19.87 4.29 -7.11
CA ARG A 75 -20.74 3.43 -7.94
C ARG A 75 -21.96 2.92 -7.19
N SER A 76 -21.84 2.64 -5.90
CA SER A 76 -22.96 2.19 -5.08
C SER A 76 -23.79 3.35 -4.52
N ALA A 77 -23.26 4.58 -4.55
CA ALA A 77 -23.99 5.78 -4.13
C ALA A 77 -24.96 6.33 -5.19
N GLY A 78 -24.93 5.81 -6.43
CA GLY A 78 -25.79 6.28 -7.52
C GLY A 78 -25.53 7.74 -7.93
N LEU A 79 -24.35 8.28 -7.62
CA LEU A 79 -23.96 9.67 -7.94
C LEU A 79 -23.57 9.87 -9.41
N TRP A 80 -23.85 8.89 -10.27
CA TRP A 80 -23.49 8.85 -11.69
C TRP A 80 -24.56 8.11 -12.47
#